data_AF-A0A1K0IIW2-F1
#
_entry.id   AF-A0A1K0IIW2-F1
#
_cell.length_a   1.000
_cell.length_b   1.000
_cell.length_c   1.000
_cell.angle_alpha   90.00
_cell.angle_beta   90.00
_cell.angle_gamma   90.00
#
_symmetry.space_group_name_H-M   'P 1'
#
loop_
_entity.id
_entity.type
_entity.pdbx_description
1 polymer ?
#
loop_
_entity_poly.entity_id
_entity_poly.type
_entity_poly.pdbx_seq_one_letter_code
_entity_poly.pdbx_strand_id
1 'polypeptide(L)'
;MNRSRRLALFCLGAPLLLQACASVAPSRSFDGDQAAASQQYTGRFSANYVRYGRDEGVQGSFRWEEQGRNVRLDLVSPLGQTLAVVTATPSGATLDLPNQPPRNAPEVDTLMEEALGFALPVAGMRDWLHGRATQGAPARTTRDEQGRLATLAQNGWTVRYVAWQDAAAQVPRRIDLARDAGSNPLSVRLVIDPRTP
;
A
#
# COMPACT_ATOMS: atom_id res chain seq x y z
N MET A 1 -24.75 34.37 -76.80
CA MET A 1 -25.33 33.06 -77.20
C MET A 1 -24.29 31.98 -76.89
N ASN A 2 -24.71 30.89 -76.25
CA ASN A 2 -23.99 29.62 -75.98
C ASN A 2 -22.89 29.64 -74.88
N ARG A 3 -23.14 29.12 -73.67
CA ARG A 3 -23.27 27.70 -73.24
C ARG A 3 -21.93 26.94 -73.28
N SER A 4 -21.36 26.61 -72.10
CA SER A 4 -21.23 25.22 -71.60
C SER A 4 -20.02 24.96 -70.67
N ARG A 5 -20.33 24.63 -69.40
CA ARG A 5 -19.99 23.41 -68.64
C ARG A 5 -18.53 22.93 -68.43
N ARG A 6 -18.24 22.80 -67.12
CA ARG A 6 -17.60 21.69 -66.35
C ARG A 6 -16.08 21.57 -66.31
N LEU A 7 -15.52 21.62 -65.09
CA LEU A 7 -14.77 20.57 -64.36
C LEU A 7 -14.38 21.17 -62.99
N ALA A 8 -14.88 20.71 -61.84
CA ALA A 8 -14.61 19.48 -61.10
C ALA A 8 -13.33 19.53 -60.24
N LEU A 9 -13.51 19.19 -58.95
CA LEU A 9 -12.54 18.75 -57.94
C LEU A 9 -11.52 19.78 -57.41
N PHE A 10 -10.98 19.71 -56.20
CA PHE A 10 -11.22 19.04 -54.90
C PHE A 10 -9.98 19.47 -54.10
N CYS A 11 -10.11 19.94 -52.86
CA CYS A 11 -9.08 19.82 -51.80
C CYS A 11 -9.60 20.49 -50.52
N LEU A 12 -10.46 19.76 -49.81
CA LEU A 12 -10.70 19.96 -48.38
C LEU A 12 -9.43 19.53 -47.63
N GLY A 13 -8.75 20.48 -46.97
CA GLY A 13 -7.56 20.23 -46.14
C GLY A 13 -7.86 20.40 -44.65
N ALA A 14 -8.12 19.27 -43.99
CA ALA A 14 -7.84 18.89 -42.60
C ALA A 14 -7.99 19.91 -41.44
N PRO A 15 -8.89 19.63 -40.47
CA PRO A 15 -8.59 19.88 -39.07
C PRO A 15 -8.03 18.61 -38.42
N LEU A 16 -6.87 18.76 -37.77
CA LEU A 16 -6.23 17.78 -36.91
C LEU A 16 -7.20 17.30 -35.82
N LEU A 17 -7.59 16.04 -35.88
CA LEU A 17 -8.17 15.35 -34.73
C LEU A 17 -7.00 14.86 -33.85
N LEU A 18 -6.60 15.71 -32.90
CA LEU A 18 -5.77 15.28 -31.78
C LEU A 18 -6.61 14.33 -30.91
N GLN A 19 -6.39 13.03 -31.10
CA GLN A 19 -6.83 12.00 -30.19
C GLN A 19 -6.09 12.16 -28.86
N ALA A 20 -6.80 12.61 -27.82
CA ALA A 20 -6.37 12.43 -26.45
C ALA A 20 -7.00 11.13 -25.92
N CYS A 21 -6.35 10.00 -26.13
CA CYS A 21 -6.64 8.80 -25.35
C CYS A 21 -6.02 8.98 -23.96
N ALA A 22 -6.72 9.67 -23.07
CA ALA A 22 -6.45 9.57 -21.65
C ALA A 22 -6.93 8.19 -21.18
N SER A 23 -6.02 7.21 -21.19
CA SER A 23 -6.24 5.92 -20.55
C SER A 23 -6.30 6.14 -19.04
N VAL A 24 -7.50 6.38 -18.51
CA VAL A 24 -7.76 6.32 -17.07
C VAL A 24 -7.63 4.87 -16.65
N ALA A 25 -6.53 4.54 -15.97
CA ALA A 25 -6.45 3.29 -15.23
C ALA A 25 -7.50 3.36 -14.09
N PRO A 26 -8.34 2.31 -13.90
CA PRO A 26 -9.28 2.29 -12.79
C PRO A 26 -8.50 2.15 -11.48
N SER A 27 -8.19 3.27 -10.84
CA SER A 27 -7.93 3.26 -9.40
C SER A 27 -9.27 2.97 -8.74
N ARG A 28 -9.42 1.78 -8.15
CA ARG A 28 -10.52 1.52 -7.20
C ARG A 28 -10.33 2.45 -6.00
N SER A 29 -10.85 3.65 -6.11
CA SER A 29 -11.09 4.57 -5.00
C SER A 29 -12.14 3.93 -4.10
N PHE A 30 -12.05 4.16 -2.80
CA PHE A 30 -13.06 3.67 -1.87
C PHE A 30 -14.42 4.30 -2.20
N ASP A 31 -15.38 3.49 -2.65
CA ASP A 31 -16.79 3.86 -2.61
C ASP A 31 -17.23 3.80 -1.13
N GLY A 32 -17.18 4.92 -0.42
CA GLY A 32 -17.63 4.99 0.97
C GLY A 32 -17.32 6.32 1.67
N ASP A 33 -18.40 7.04 2.02
CA ASP A 33 -18.51 8.22 2.91
C ASP A 33 -17.37 9.26 2.83
N GLN A 34 -17.64 10.33 2.09
CA GLN A 34 -16.80 11.54 1.96
C GLN A 34 -16.56 12.30 3.29
N ALA A 35 -17.03 11.81 4.43
CA ALA A 35 -16.92 12.46 5.74
C ALA A 35 -15.91 11.79 6.70
N ALA A 36 -15.36 10.61 6.36
CA ALA A 36 -14.34 9.98 7.20
C ALA A 36 -12.98 10.65 6.97
N ALA A 37 -12.31 11.07 8.04
CA ALA A 37 -10.93 11.56 7.97
C ALA A 37 -10.05 10.52 7.27
N SER A 38 -9.35 10.95 6.22
CA SER A 38 -8.36 10.14 5.53
C SER A 38 -6.98 10.41 6.10
N GLN A 39 -6.18 9.37 6.25
CA GLN A 39 -4.80 9.48 6.67
C GLN A 39 -3.92 8.73 5.68
N GLN A 40 -2.77 9.33 5.40
CA GLN A 40 -1.83 8.81 4.43
C GLN A 40 -0.44 8.72 5.03
N TYR A 41 0.22 7.58 4.81
CA TYR A 41 1.62 7.39 5.14
C TYR A 41 2.36 6.95 3.88
N THR A 42 3.50 7.56 3.63
CA THR A 42 4.40 7.17 2.55
C THR A 42 5.77 6.89 3.13
N GLY A 43 6.57 6.13 2.40
CA GLY A 43 7.93 5.87 2.82
C GLY A 43 8.56 4.70 2.11
N ARG A 44 9.56 4.12 2.78
CA ARG A 44 10.36 3.01 2.27
C ARG A 44 10.15 1.78 3.11
N PHE A 45 10.21 0.63 2.46
CA PHE A 45 10.17 -0.66 3.13
C PHE A 45 11.33 -1.56 2.68
N SER A 46 11.71 -2.47 3.56
CA SER A 46 12.50 -3.65 3.24
C SER A 46 11.94 -4.84 4.00
N ALA A 47 11.70 -5.95 3.34
CA ALA A 47 11.27 -7.20 3.95
C ALA A 47 12.29 -8.30 3.64
N ASN A 48 12.70 -9.05 4.65
CA ASN A 48 13.50 -10.26 4.51
C ASN A 48 12.70 -11.44 5.06
N TYR A 49 12.63 -12.53 4.29
CA TYR A 49 11.81 -13.70 4.57
C TYR A 49 12.51 -14.97 4.08
N VAL A 50 12.08 -16.13 4.58
CA VAL A 50 12.63 -17.43 4.15
C VAL A 50 11.66 -18.13 3.23
N ARG A 51 12.10 -18.44 2.01
CA ARG A 51 11.29 -19.18 1.02
C ARG A 51 12.05 -20.41 0.55
N TYR A 52 11.44 -21.58 0.72
CA TYR A 52 12.06 -22.88 0.40
C TYR A 52 13.46 -23.06 1.03
N GLY A 53 13.63 -22.60 2.28
CA GLY A 53 14.90 -22.73 3.01
C GLY A 53 16.01 -21.76 2.57
N ARG A 54 15.69 -20.76 1.75
CA ARG A 54 16.62 -19.69 1.35
C ARG A 54 16.14 -18.34 1.85
N ASP A 55 17.09 -17.52 2.29
CA ASP A 55 16.83 -16.13 2.61
C ASP A 55 16.55 -15.35 1.31
N GLU A 56 15.39 -14.71 1.26
CA GLU A 56 14.98 -13.80 0.19
C GLU A 56 14.68 -12.42 0.79
N GLY A 57 14.71 -11.41 -0.07
CA GLY A 57 14.41 -10.05 0.35
C GLY A 57 13.83 -9.21 -0.76
N VAL A 58 12.91 -8.33 -0.38
CA VAL A 58 12.32 -7.32 -1.27
C VAL A 58 12.41 -5.95 -0.60
N GLN A 59 12.58 -4.92 -1.40
CA GLN A 59 12.60 -3.54 -0.92
C GLN A 59 11.92 -2.63 -1.93
N GLY A 60 11.53 -1.45 -1.47
CA GLY A 60 10.84 -0.48 -2.30
C GLY A 60 10.26 0.68 -1.51
N SER A 61 9.32 1.38 -2.12
CA SER A 61 8.46 2.36 -1.45
C SER A 61 7.10 1.77 -1.16
N PHE A 62 6.44 2.31 -0.14
CA PHE A 62 5.04 2.00 0.15
C PHE A 62 4.21 3.27 0.19
N ARG A 63 2.93 3.12 -0.15
CA ARG A 63 1.90 4.13 0.10
C ARG A 63 0.76 3.46 0.86
N TRP A 64 0.46 4.01 2.01
CA TRP A 64 -0.65 3.60 2.86
C TRP A 64 -1.70 4.69 2.85
N GLU A 65 -2.94 4.32 2.59
CA GLU A 65 -4.09 5.19 2.67
C GLU A 65 -5.16 4.52 3.53
N GLU A 66 -5.66 5.22 4.53
CA GLU A 66 -6.78 4.78 5.33
C GLU A 66 -7.92 5.79 5.24
N GLN A 67 -9.14 5.26 5.18
CA GLN A 67 -10.37 6.05 5.22
C GLN A 67 -11.39 5.28 6.04
N GLY A 68 -11.63 5.75 7.27
CA GLY A 68 -12.46 5.05 8.24
C GLY A 68 -11.95 3.63 8.53
N ARG A 69 -12.68 2.60 8.09
CA ARG A 69 -12.28 1.19 8.25
C ARG A 69 -11.60 0.60 7.02
N ASN A 70 -11.54 1.36 5.93
CA ASN A 70 -10.94 0.92 4.69
C ASN A 70 -9.45 1.29 4.66
N VAL A 71 -8.64 0.42 4.07
CA VAL A 71 -7.19 0.54 3.97
C VAL A 71 -6.76 0.15 2.58
N ARG A 72 -5.80 0.89 2.03
CA ARG A 72 -5.09 0.57 0.79
C ARG A 72 -3.59 0.66 1.04
N LEU A 73 -2.88 -0.40 0.69
CA LEU A 73 -1.44 -0.49 0.74
C LEU A 73 -0.91 -0.76 -0.67
N ASP A 74 -0.17 0.20 -1.21
CA ASP A 74 0.59 0.01 -2.44
C ASP A 74 2.06 -0.27 -2.08
N LEU A 75 2.64 -1.29 -2.71
CA LEU A 75 4.07 -1.59 -2.65
C LEU A 75 4.67 -1.39 -4.03
N VAL A 76 5.76 -0.63 -4.13
CA VAL A 76 6.38 -0.24 -5.40
C VAL A 76 7.87 -0.52 -5.34
N SER A 77 8.43 -1.15 -6.36
CA SER A 77 9.87 -1.43 -6.45
C SER A 77 10.68 -0.14 -6.65
N PRO A 78 12.01 -0.15 -6.40
CA PRO A 78 12.86 1.02 -6.64
C PRO A 78 12.86 1.50 -8.10
N LEU A 79 12.46 0.63 -9.04
CA LEU A 79 12.34 0.95 -10.47
C LEU A 79 10.96 1.54 -10.83
N GLY A 80 10.09 1.78 -9.85
CA GLY A 80 8.74 2.33 -10.05
C GLY A 80 7.69 1.30 -10.48
N GLN A 81 8.02 0.00 -10.45
CA GLN A 81 7.05 -1.05 -10.78
C GLN A 81 6.20 -1.37 -9.55
N THR A 82 4.88 -1.38 -9.70
CA THR A 82 3.98 -1.88 -8.65
C THR A 82 4.30 -3.35 -8.38
N LEU A 83 4.51 -3.72 -7.12
CA LEU A 83 4.70 -5.10 -6.68
C LEU A 83 3.36 -5.72 -6.31
N ALA A 84 2.58 -4.99 -5.51
CA ALA A 84 1.25 -5.38 -5.07
C ALA A 84 0.45 -4.16 -4.63
N VAL A 85 -0.86 -4.26 -4.79
CA VAL A 85 -1.83 -3.37 -4.17
C VAL A 85 -2.75 -4.22 -3.32
N VAL A 86 -2.80 -3.94 -2.02
CA VAL A 86 -3.72 -4.58 -1.09
C VAL A 86 -4.79 -3.59 -0.71
N THR A 87 -6.06 -3.96 -0.89
CA THR A 87 -7.20 -3.18 -0.40
C THR A 87 -7.93 -4.01 0.65
N ALA A 88 -8.12 -3.48 1.85
CA ALA A 88 -8.84 -4.14 2.93
C ALA A 88 -10.02 -3.28 3.40
N THR A 89 -11.18 -3.89 3.51
CA THR A 89 -12.43 -3.27 3.97
C THR A 89 -13.08 -4.17 5.03
N PRO A 90 -14.13 -3.70 5.74
CA PRO A 90 -14.91 -4.57 6.61
C PRO A 90 -15.57 -5.77 5.91
N SER A 91 -15.75 -5.71 4.59
CA SER A 91 -16.38 -6.76 3.79
C SER A 91 -15.38 -7.78 3.22
N GLY A 92 -14.07 -7.52 3.30
CA GLY A 92 -13.04 -8.44 2.84
C GLY A 92 -11.76 -7.73 2.41
N ALA A 93 -10.87 -8.47 1.78
CA ALA A 93 -9.62 -7.93 1.27
C ALA A 93 -9.33 -8.43 -0.16
N THR A 94 -8.69 -7.57 -0.94
CA THR A 94 -8.38 -7.80 -2.35
C THR A 94 -6.89 -7.55 -2.58
N LEU A 95 -6.27 -8.40 -3.41
CA LEU A 95 -4.90 -8.25 -3.88
C LEU A 95 -4.92 -8.02 -5.39
N ASP A 96 -4.41 -6.87 -5.82
CA ASP A 96 -4.15 -6.59 -7.23
C ASP A 96 -2.65 -6.72 -7.51
N LEU A 97 -2.29 -7.54 -8.50
CA LEU A 97 -0.91 -7.77 -8.95
C LEU A 97 -0.75 -7.29 -10.40
N PRO A 98 0.46 -6.87 -10.80
CA PRO A 98 0.71 -6.52 -12.19
C PRO A 98 0.40 -7.69 -13.12
N ASN A 99 -0.29 -7.39 -14.23
CA ASN A 99 -0.63 -8.35 -15.28
C ASN A 99 -1.47 -9.55 -14.83
N GLN A 100 -2.15 -9.46 -13.68
CA GLN A 100 -3.05 -10.49 -13.18
C GLN A 100 -4.42 -9.89 -12.86
N PRO A 101 -5.50 -10.67 -13.00
CA PRO A 101 -6.80 -10.23 -12.52
C PRO A 101 -6.78 -10.03 -11.00
N PRO A 102 -7.51 -9.02 -10.46
CA PRO A 102 -7.75 -8.86 -9.04
C PRO A 102 -8.18 -10.16 -8.37
N ARG A 103 -7.53 -10.54 -7.27
CA ARG A 103 -7.87 -11.74 -6.50
C ARG A 103 -8.50 -11.31 -5.18
N ASN A 104 -9.71 -11.81 -4.92
CA ASN A 104 -10.35 -11.72 -3.62
C ASN A 104 -10.11 -13.04 -2.89
N ALA A 105 -9.71 -12.98 -1.63
CA ALA A 105 -9.64 -14.16 -0.78
C ALA A 105 -10.26 -13.84 0.59
N PRO A 106 -10.87 -14.84 1.26
CA PRO A 106 -11.20 -14.72 2.68
C PRO A 106 -9.97 -14.35 3.52
N GLU A 107 -8.78 -14.79 3.08
CA GLU A 107 -7.48 -14.51 3.70
C GLU A 107 -6.53 -13.93 2.65
N VAL A 108 -6.39 -12.61 2.64
CA VAL A 108 -5.44 -11.90 1.77
C VAL A 108 -3.98 -12.31 2.00
N ASP A 109 -3.70 -12.80 3.21
CA ASP A 109 -2.38 -13.26 3.64
C ASP A 109 -1.84 -14.37 2.71
N THR A 110 -2.67 -15.35 2.36
CA THR A 110 -2.28 -16.44 1.44
C THR A 110 -1.90 -15.90 0.06
N LEU A 111 -2.64 -14.92 -0.44
CA LEU A 111 -2.35 -14.30 -1.74
C LEU A 111 -1.04 -13.51 -1.71
N MET A 112 -0.78 -12.78 -0.62
CA MET A 112 0.47 -12.06 -0.43
C MET A 112 1.65 -13.03 -0.32
N GLU A 113 1.50 -14.14 0.39
CA GLU A 113 2.53 -15.17 0.52
C GLU A 113 2.88 -15.81 -0.85
N GLU A 114 1.88 -16.13 -1.67
CA GLU A 114 2.08 -16.64 -3.03
C GLU A 114 2.82 -15.63 -3.91
N ALA A 115 2.35 -14.38 -3.92
CA ALA A 115 2.82 -13.35 -4.84
C ALA A 115 4.17 -12.73 -4.43
N LEU A 116 4.33 -12.44 -3.14
CA LEU A 116 5.46 -11.69 -2.59
C LEU A 116 6.43 -12.56 -1.79
N GLY A 117 5.99 -13.75 -1.35
CA GLY A 117 6.78 -14.64 -0.48
C GLY A 117 6.58 -14.39 1.00
N PHE A 118 5.76 -13.40 1.34
CA PHE A 118 5.43 -13.05 2.71
C PHE A 118 4.04 -12.40 2.78
N ALA A 119 3.34 -12.66 3.88
CA ALA A 119 2.11 -11.99 4.25
C ALA A 119 2.32 -10.92 5.33
N LEU A 120 1.73 -9.73 5.14
CA LEU A 120 1.69 -8.66 6.14
C LEU A 120 0.29 -8.55 6.76
N PRO A 121 0.16 -8.38 8.08
CA PRO A 121 -1.13 -8.26 8.75
C PRO A 121 -1.69 -6.85 8.57
N VAL A 122 -2.26 -6.55 7.40
CA VAL A 122 -2.74 -5.21 7.05
C VAL A 122 -3.67 -4.63 8.12
N ALA A 123 -4.57 -5.45 8.67
CA ALA A 123 -5.47 -5.00 9.75
C ALA A 123 -4.70 -4.55 11.02
N GLY A 124 -3.65 -5.28 11.43
CA GLY A 124 -2.83 -4.93 12.58
C GLY A 124 -1.90 -3.75 12.31
N MET A 125 -1.33 -3.68 11.10
CA MET A 125 -0.47 -2.59 10.67
C MET A 125 -1.13 -1.23 10.79
N ARG A 126 -2.44 -1.13 10.56
CA ARG A 126 -3.18 0.13 10.75
C ARG A 126 -2.92 0.72 12.13
N ASP A 127 -3.20 -0.05 13.18
CA ASP A 127 -3.03 0.42 14.56
C ASP A 127 -1.55 0.61 14.92
N TRP A 128 -0.67 -0.25 14.40
CA TRP A 128 0.76 -0.13 14.68
C TRP A 128 1.39 1.12 14.06
N LEU A 129 0.95 1.54 12.87
CA LEU A 129 1.36 2.80 12.24
C LEU A 129 0.93 4.02 13.06
N HIS A 130 -0.16 3.91 13.82
CA HIS A 130 -0.60 4.93 14.79
C HIS A 130 0.08 4.79 16.17
N GLY A 131 1.07 3.91 16.32
CA GLY A 131 1.77 3.75 17.58
C GLY A 131 0.93 3.12 18.70
N ARG A 132 -0.07 2.30 18.37
CA ARG A 132 -0.98 1.68 19.34
C ARG A 132 -1.22 0.20 19.06
N ALA A 133 -1.70 -0.52 20.06
CA ALA A 133 -2.12 -1.91 19.90
C ALA A 133 -3.47 -2.02 19.19
N THR A 134 -3.64 -3.10 18.44
CA THR A 134 -4.93 -3.47 17.86
C THR A 134 -5.91 -3.79 18.99
N GLN A 135 -7.13 -3.27 18.88
CA GLN A 135 -8.19 -3.48 19.86
C GLN A 135 -8.70 -4.93 19.81
N GLY A 136 -9.11 -5.47 20.96
CA GLY A 136 -9.71 -6.80 21.04
C GLY A 136 -8.75 -8.00 21.01
N ALA A 137 -7.44 -7.76 20.96
CA ALA A 137 -6.42 -8.81 21.07
C ALA A 137 -5.40 -8.49 22.18
N PRO A 138 -4.93 -9.49 22.95
CA PRO A 138 -3.95 -9.27 23.99
C PRO A 138 -2.63 -8.74 23.40
N ALA A 139 -2.08 -7.70 24.02
CA ALA A 139 -0.81 -7.09 23.63
C ALA A 139 0.10 -6.94 24.84
N ARG A 140 1.41 -7.16 24.63
CA ARG A 140 2.46 -6.81 25.59
C ARG A 140 3.20 -5.59 25.08
N THR A 141 3.29 -4.53 25.88
CA THR A 141 3.93 -3.28 25.47
C THR A 141 4.99 -2.85 26.48
N THR A 142 6.02 -2.17 25.97
CA THR A 142 7.02 -1.47 26.79
C THR A 142 7.05 0.00 26.36
N ARG A 143 7.52 0.87 27.25
CA ARG A 143 7.67 2.30 26.97
C ARG A 143 9.12 2.74 27.09
N ASP A 144 9.51 3.74 26.31
CA ASP A 144 10.80 4.40 26.44
C ASP A 144 10.81 5.39 27.62
N GLU A 145 11.96 6.03 27.85
CA GLU A 145 12.15 7.02 28.92
C GLU A 145 11.23 8.25 28.76
N GLN A 146 10.74 8.52 27.55
CA GLN A 146 9.81 9.60 27.24
C GLN A 146 8.34 9.13 27.32
N GLY A 147 8.08 7.90 27.78
CA GLY A 147 6.74 7.34 27.91
C GLY A 147 6.09 6.93 26.58
N ARG A 148 6.83 6.92 25.47
CA ARG A 148 6.32 6.50 24.16
C ARG A 148 6.42 4.99 24.02
N LEU A 149 5.62 4.40 23.14
CA LEU A 149 5.67 2.95 22.88
C LEU A 149 7.06 2.58 22.34
N ALA A 150 7.78 1.67 22.99
CA ALA A 150 9.10 1.23 22.54
C ALA A 150 9.00 -0.12 21.80
N THR A 151 8.31 -1.07 22.42
CA THR A 151 7.99 -2.36 21.79
C THR A 151 6.55 -2.73 22.01
N LEU A 152 5.98 -3.45 21.05
CA LEU A 152 4.66 -4.05 21.11
C LEU A 152 4.75 -5.49 20.60
N ALA A 153 4.25 -6.45 21.35
CA ALA A 153 4.11 -7.84 20.92
C ALA A 153 2.63 -8.23 20.91
N GLN A 154 2.10 -8.58 19.74
CA GLN A 154 0.69 -8.89 19.52
C GLN A 154 0.52 -9.80 18.30
N ASN A 155 -0.39 -10.78 18.36
CA ASN A 155 -0.72 -11.68 17.24
C ASN A 155 0.49 -12.37 16.57
N GLY A 156 1.50 -12.76 17.36
CA GLY A 156 2.72 -13.39 16.85
C GLY A 156 3.75 -12.42 16.26
N TRP A 157 3.44 -11.12 16.24
CA TRP A 157 4.34 -10.06 15.77
C TRP A 157 4.99 -9.32 16.93
N THR A 158 6.27 -8.97 16.74
CA THR A 158 7.00 -8.02 17.56
C THR A 158 7.24 -6.76 16.74
N VAL A 159 6.74 -5.63 17.23
CA VAL A 159 6.86 -4.31 16.61
C VAL A 159 7.77 -3.46 17.48
N ARG A 160 8.84 -2.93 16.90
CA ARG A 160 9.80 -2.04 17.56
C ARG A 160 9.69 -0.65 16.96
N TYR A 161 9.42 0.34 17.81
CA TYR A 161 9.32 1.74 17.43
C TYR A 161 10.70 2.39 17.60
N VAL A 162 11.44 2.46 16.51
CA VAL A 162 12.87 2.84 16.53
C VAL A 162 13.05 4.35 16.54
N ALA A 163 12.15 5.10 15.90
CA ALA A 163 12.20 6.55 15.84
C ALA A 163 10.78 7.13 15.69
N TRP A 164 10.59 8.37 16.11
CA TRP A 164 9.32 9.12 16.08
C TRP A 164 9.50 10.46 15.35
N GLN A 165 8.43 10.94 14.69
CA GLN A 165 8.41 12.18 13.90
C GLN A 165 8.04 13.41 14.77
N ASP A 166 8.87 13.77 15.73
CA ASP A 166 8.64 14.78 16.80
C ASP A 166 7.83 14.29 18.02
N ALA A 167 8.03 14.98 19.15
CA ALA A 167 7.47 14.62 20.44
C ALA A 167 5.94 14.76 20.51
N ALA A 168 5.36 15.69 19.74
CA ALA A 168 3.92 15.97 19.77
C ALA A 168 3.10 15.05 18.84
N ALA A 169 3.70 14.59 17.74
CA ALA A 169 2.93 13.95 16.67
C ALA A 169 2.51 12.51 16.98
N GLN A 170 3.19 11.81 17.90
CA GLN A 170 2.99 10.37 18.15
C GLN A 170 2.92 9.54 16.84
N VAL A 171 3.59 9.99 15.79
CA VAL A 171 3.72 9.27 14.52
C VAL A 171 5.12 8.64 14.48
N PRO A 172 5.23 7.31 14.31
CA PRO A 172 6.51 6.67 14.15
C PRO A 172 7.22 7.16 12.88
N ARG A 173 8.53 7.35 12.96
CA ARG A 173 9.43 7.59 11.82
C ARG A 173 10.03 6.29 11.31
N ARG A 174 10.28 5.33 12.20
CA ARG A 174 10.78 4.00 11.83
C ARG A 174 10.16 2.94 12.71
N ILE A 175 9.64 1.90 12.06
CA ILE A 175 9.08 0.72 12.70
C ILE A 175 9.80 -0.51 12.14
N ASP A 176 10.30 -1.35 13.02
CA ASP A 176 10.81 -2.67 12.65
C ASP A 176 9.82 -3.73 13.16
N LEU A 177 9.26 -4.53 12.26
CA LEU A 177 8.34 -5.62 12.56
C LEU A 177 9.06 -6.96 12.38
N ALA A 178 8.82 -7.90 13.28
CA ALA A 178 9.33 -9.26 13.18
C ALA A 178 8.23 -10.26 13.52
N ARG A 179 8.16 -11.33 12.73
CA ARG A 179 7.36 -12.52 13.01
C ARG A 179 8.33 -13.68 13.15
N ASP A 180 8.81 -13.89 14.37
CA ASP A 180 9.78 -14.95 14.69
C ASP A 180 9.08 -16.26 15.06
N ALA A 181 7.80 -16.19 15.46
CA ALA A 181 7.00 -17.34 15.81
C ALA A 181 6.43 -17.98 14.55
N GLY A 182 6.98 -19.13 14.14
CA GLY A 182 6.45 -19.95 13.05
C GLY A 182 7.52 -20.61 12.18
N SER A 183 7.09 -21.27 11.11
CA SER A 183 7.97 -21.91 10.12
C SER A 183 8.50 -20.96 9.04
N ASN A 184 7.96 -19.73 8.95
CA ASN A 184 8.42 -18.70 8.02
C ASN A 184 8.77 -17.40 8.76
N PRO A 185 10.03 -17.25 9.21
CA PRO A 185 10.49 -16.03 9.85
C PRO A 185 10.46 -14.86 8.86
N LEU A 186 9.98 -13.72 9.32
CA LEU A 186 9.81 -12.53 8.50
C LEU A 186 10.22 -11.30 9.30
N SER A 187 11.11 -10.49 8.71
CA SER A 187 11.49 -9.19 9.24
C SER A 187 11.13 -8.10 8.23
N VAL A 188 10.50 -7.03 8.71
CA VAL A 188 10.05 -5.91 7.87
C VAL A 188 10.52 -4.63 8.54
N ARG A 189 11.14 -3.74 7.78
CA ARG A 189 11.48 -2.40 8.22
C ARG A 189 10.67 -1.42 7.41
N LEU A 190 10.02 -0.49 8.10
CA LEU A 190 9.30 0.64 7.52
C LEU A 190 9.99 1.92 7.98
N VAL A 191 10.34 2.77 7.03
CA VAL A 191 10.78 4.14 7.26
C VAL A 191 9.70 5.05 6.70
N ILE A 192 9.02 5.78 7.58
CA ILE A 192 7.88 6.64 7.23
C ILE A 192 8.43 8.05 6.99
N ASP A 193 8.10 8.60 5.84
CA ASP A 193 8.49 9.95 5.47
C ASP A 193 7.66 10.97 6.26
N PRO A 194 8.22 12.15 6.57
CA PRO A 194 7.49 13.21 7.24
C PRO A 194 6.31 13.67 6.39
N ARG A 195 5.18 13.96 7.02
CA ARG A 195 4.06 14.61 6.33
C ARG A 195 4.55 15.97 5.83
N THR A 196 4.57 16.16 4.51
CA THR A 196 4.83 17.46 3.92
C THR A 196 3.65 18.38 4.32
N PRO A 197 3.91 19.54 4.94
CA PRO A 197 2.87 20.50 5.31
C PRO A 197 2.23 21.18 4.10
#